data_AF-A0A8H5Y7M6-F1
#
_entry.id   AF-A0A8H5Y7M6-F1
#
_cell.length_a   1.000
_cell.length_b   1.000
_cell.length_c   1.000
_cell.angle_alpha   90.00
_cell.angle_beta   90.00
_cell.angle_gamma   90.00
#
_symmetry.space_group_name_H-M   'P 1'
#
loop_
_entity.id
_entity.type
_entity.pdbx_description
1 polymer ?
#
loop_
_entity_poly.entity_id
_entity_poly.type
_entity_poly.pdbx_seq_one_letter_code
_entity_poly.pdbx_strand_id
1 'polypeptide(L)'
;MASSTLQRLVRFVPRSSPSKILIGQPADKDIDVGAALRQGQEVAVSVWSGSSVLSPGSSTGTTETIDRILSPLAQNEIGTVRCVGLNYRKHAAECGLDPPAIPVIFMKPATTIVDPWPARGTIPKLSQVDESGDYEAELAVVIGKTAKNVSEAEALDYVLGYTAANDVSSRTQQLNQSQWSFSKSFDGACPLGPTLVLKSLITDPTKLHMRGLKNGEVYQESGIDDLIFSIPKIISWLSQGTTLPPGTVIVTGTPAGVGMGRTPKDALRHGDEFAVEILPHIGTLTNIFENEKIPKPKPNEVLIRVATAGFCHTDLMVYHGITQVSLPFIGSHEPAGTIVALGSDVPGIWHIGDRVGVTNFMDPCQGCNGCKWAMQSLGSLDPRFCDNKTMCGIVRRDGAFAEYMVSWHGAVVSLPDSTGFEQAAPLICAGSQATVWHAINQADATKGETIGIIGIGGLGILGIQFAKARGYRVIAIDSHEVGPKLASGVPSHLQPDLVLKLDDPETIQKISDFTDGIGLKATIVCTSDDAASDWAAQRLQPRGILVAAGFPEHGLKFDPMNLILREIFVKGTVHGSMSETREMMEFVVKHGIRSHLTLLTMEEAEDIAAKSEAHAFIGRPVVKIGMH
;
A
#
# COMPACT_ATOMS: atom_id res chain seq x y z
N MET A 1 -1.70 -33.54 -43.31
CA MET A 1 -0.33 -33.03 -43.57
C MET A 1 -0.26 -31.65 -42.97
N ALA A 2 0.59 -31.43 -41.95
CA ALA A 2 0.72 -30.12 -41.32
C ALA A 2 1.28 -29.11 -42.34
N SER A 3 0.65 -27.93 -42.44
CA SER A 3 1.17 -26.82 -43.25
C SER A 3 2.62 -26.54 -42.85
N SER A 4 3.52 -26.45 -43.82
CA SER A 4 4.92 -26.07 -43.58
C SER A 4 5.09 -24.59 -43.21
N THR A 5 4.01 -23.80 -43.31
CA THR A 5 4.02 -22.35 -43.09
C THR A 5 3.18 -22.01 -41.86
N LEU A 6 3.78 -21.26 -40.92
CA LEU A 6 3.09 -20.72 -39.75
C LEU A 6 2.01 -19.73 -40.20
N GLN A 7 0.82 -19.86 -39.66
CA GLN A 7 -0.31 -18.96 -39.94
C GLN A 7 -1.01 -18.48 -38.66
N ARG A 8 -1.02 -19.30 -37.61
CA ARG A 8 -1.65 -18.98 -36.33
C ARG A 8 -0.74 -19.42 -35.20
N LEU A 9 -0.20 -18.46 -34.45
CA LEU A 9 0.76 -18.71 -33.39
C LEU A 9 0.08 -18.67 -32.02
N VAL A 10 0.43 -19.63 -31.18
CA VAL A 10 0.17 -19.63 -29.73
C VAL A 10 1.50 -19.61 -28.98
N ARG A 11 1.52 -18.91 -27.85
CA ARG A 11 2.61 -18.93 -26.88
C ARG A 11 2.06 -19.56 -25.61
N PHE A 12 2.72 -20.59 -25.07
CA PHE A 12 2.13 -21.43 -24.03
C PHE A 12 3.17 -22.13 -23.16
N VAL A 13 2.73 -22.58 -21.99
CA VAL A 13 3.43 -23.55 -21.14
C VAL A 13 2.93 -24.95 -21.51
N PRO A 14 3.80 -25.90 -21.88
CA PRO A 14 3.40 -27.26 -22.21
C PRO A 14 3.15 -28.08 -20.94
N ARG A 15 2.18 -29.01 -21.00
CA ARG A 15 1.89 -29.93 -19.89
C ARG A 15 3.05 -30.84 -19.53
N SER A 16 3.90 -31.17 -20.50
CA SER A 16 5.10 -31.99 -20.30
C SER A 16 6.20 -31.28 -19.51
N SER A 17 6.22 -29.94 -19.48
CA SER A 17 7.30 -29.16 -18.88
C SER A 17 6.83 -27.78 -18.39
N PRO A 18 6.30 -27.68 -17.15
CA PRO A 18 5.74 -26.44 -16.60
C PRO A 18 6.72 -25.25 -16.48
N SER A 19 8.02 -25.49 -16.57
CA SER A 19 9.07 -24.46 -16.47
C SER A 19 9.49 -23.89 -17.83
N LYS A 20 9.00 -24.44 -18.95
CA LYS A 20 9.33 -23.98 -20.30
C LYS A 20 8.19 -23.16 -20.88
N ILE A 21 8.56 -22.22 -21.74
CA ILE A 21 7.63 -21.49 -22.60
C ILE A 21 7.95 -21.91 -24.03
N LEU A 22 6.94 -22.37 -24.74
CA LEU A 22 7.02 -22.76 -26.15
C LEU A 22 6.12 -21.85 -26.98
N ILE A 23 6.42 -21.80 -28.27
CA ILE A 23 5.53 -21.27 -29.29
C ILE A 23 5.18 -22.38 -30.28
N GLY A 24 4.04 -22.23 -30.94
CA GLY A 24 3.69 -23.14 -32.02
C GLY A 24 2.38 -22.80 -32.68
N GLN A 25 1.88 -23.75 -33.47
CA GLN A 25 0.60 -23.63 -34.17
C GLN A 25 -0.38 -24.69 -33.68
N PRO A 26 -1.64 -24.35 -33.38
CA PRO A 26 -2.66 -25.34 -33.08
C PRO A 26 -2.74 -26.42 -34.17
N ALA A 27 -2.75 -27.69 -33.77
CA ALA A 27 -2.78 -28.81 -34.69
C ALA A 27 -4.11 -28.88 -35.47
N ASP A 28 -5.21 -28.54 -34.79
CA ASP A 28 -6.48 -28.22 -35.42
C ASP A 28 -6.47 -26.75 -35.88
N LYS A 29 -6.73 -26.54 -37.17
CA LYS A 29 -6.74 -25.21 -37.80
C LYS A 29 -8.00 -24.40 -37.46
N ASP A 30 -9.10 -25.09 -37.12
CA ASP A 30 -10.42 -24.48 -36.96
C ASP A 30 -10.79 -24.31 -35.47
N ILE A 31 -10.01 -24.90 -34.56
CA ILE A 31 -10.24 -24.78 -33.12
C ILE A 31 -10.15 -23.32 -32.65
N ASP A 32 -11.08 -22.90 -31.81
CA ASP A 32 -10.92 -21.70 -30.97
C ASP A 32 -10.12 -22.10 -29.73
N VAL A 33 -8.83 -21.77 -29.72
CA VAL A 33 -7.90 -22.14 -28.65
C VAL A 33 -8.39 -21.65 -27.29
N GLY A 34 -8.85 -20.40 -27.20
CA GLY A 34 -9.21 -19.83 -25.90
C GLY A 34 -10.53 -20.39 -25.38
N ALA A 35 -11.54 -20.54 -26.25
CA ALA A 35 -12.80 -21.16 -25.87
C ALA A 35 -12.64 -22.64 -25.49
N ALA A 36 -11.82 -23.40 -26.24
CA ALA A 36 -11.53 -24.81 -25.94
C ALA A 36 -10.86 -24.97 -24.56
N LEU A 37 -9.83 -24.16 -24.28
CA LEU A 37 -9.14 -24.18 -22.98
C LEU A 37 -10.07 -23.78 -21.83
N ARG A 38 -10.92 -22.77 -22.03
CA ARG A 38 -11.91 -22.32 -21.03
C ARG A 38 -12.95 -23.40 -20.69
N GLN A 39 -13.25 -24.29 -21.64
CA GLN A 39 -14.13 -25.46 -21.49
C GLN A 39 -13.40 -26.70 -20.95
N GLY A 40 -12.09 -26.60 -20.66
CA GLY A 40 -11.28 -27.74 -20.18
C GLY A 40 -10.91 -28.74 -21.26
N GLN A 41 -11.01 -28.37 -22.54
CA GLN A 41 -10.60 -29.23 -23.65
C GLN A 41 -9.08 -29.15 -23.85
N GLU A 42 -8.50 -30.26 -24.30
CA GLU A 42 -7.08 -30.31 -24.63
C GLU A 42 -6.81 -29.70 -26.00
N VAL A 43 -5.82 -28.81 -26.07
CA VAL A 43 -5.38 -28.19 -27.33
C VAL A 43 -3.97 -28.66 -27.63
N ALA A 44 -3.83 -29.46 -28.69
CA ALA A 44 -2.55 -29.91 -29.22
C ALA A 44 -1.93 -28.83 -30.13
N VAL A 45 -0.62 -28.63 -30.01
CA VAL A 45 0.14 -27.59 -30.71
C VAL A 45 1.38 -28.20 -31.33
N SER A 46 1.55 -28.03 -32.65
CA SER A 46 2.79 -28.34 -33.33
C SER A 46 3.83 -27.28 -32.96
N VAL A 47 4.92 -27.71 -32.32
CA VAL A 47 5.91 -26.81 -31.69
C VAL A 47 6.87 -26.23 -32.74
N TRP A 48 7.21 -24.96 -32.55
CA TRP A 48 8.19 -24.23 -33.36
C TRP A 48 9.45 -23.94 -32.56
N SER A 49 10.60 -23.86 -33.25
CA SER A 49 11.93 -23.77 -32.63
C SER A 49 12.28 -22.39 -32.08
N GLY A 50 11.54 -21.34 -32.47
CA GLY A 50 11.73 -20.01 -31.94
C GLY A 50 11.25 -19.87 -30.49
N SER A 51 11.58 -18.73 -29.89
CA SER A 51 11.14 -18.33 -28.54
C SER A 51 10.25 -17.09 -28.55
N SER A 52 10.07 -16.47 -29.73
CA SER A 52 9.42 -15.18 -29.92
C SER A 52 8.48 -15.23 -31.11
N VAL A 53 7.35 -14.52 -31.05
CA VAL A 53 6.48 -14.35 -32.21
C VAL A 53 7.13 -13.49 -33.32
N LEU A 54 8.08 -12.63 -32.96
CA LEU A 54 8.86 -11.84 -33.92
C LEU A 54 9.93 -12.69 -34.62
N SER A 55 10.30 -13.83 -34.04
CA SER A 55 11.31 -14.76 -34.57
C SER A 55 10.86 -16.21 -34.32
N PRO A 56 9.81 -16.69 -35.02
CA PRO A 56 9.16 -17.95 -34.69
C PRO A 56 9.99 -19.21 -35.03
N GLY A 57 11.07 -19.07 -35.80
CA GLY A 57 11.91 -20.19 -36.20
C GLY A 57 11.22 -21.11 -37.21
N SER A 58 11.39 -22.42 -37.04
CA SER A 58 10.90 -23.49 -37.93
C SER A 58 10.11 -24.54 -37.15
N SER A 59 9.25 -25.28 -37.85
CA SER A 59 8.55 -26.43 -37.27
C SER A 59 9.55 -27.48 -36.78
N THR A 60 9.35 -27.94 -35.55
CA THR A 60 10.22 -28.96 -34.92
C THR A 60 9.76 -30.39 -35.22
N GLY A 61 8.54 -30.56 -35.76
CA GLY A 61 7.90 -31.86 -35.94
C GLY A 61 7.34 -32.49 -34.65
N THR A 62 7.54 -31.87 -33.48
CA THR A 62 6.96 -32.33 -32.22
C THR A 62 5.60 -31.67 -31.97
N THR A 63 4.77 -32.34 -31.17
CA THR A 63 3.47 -31.82 -30.73
C THR A 63 3.42 -31.83 -29.22
N GLU A 64 2.92 -30.76 -28.63
CA GLU A 64 2.73 -30.60 -27.19
C GLU A 64 1.30 -30.20 -26.88
N THR A 65 0.85 -30.46 -25.65
CA THR A 65 -0.48 -30.02 -25.19
C THR A 65 -0.35 -28.79 -24.32
N ILE A 66 -1.21 -27.79 -24.55
CA ILE A 66 -1.25 -26.58 -23.72
C ILE A 66 -1.68 -26.94 -22.30
N ASP A 67 -0.87 -26.56 -21.32
CA ASP A 67 -1.27 -26.50 -19.91
C ASP A 67 -1.79 -25.10 -19.57
N ARG A 68 -1.02 -24.07 -19.95
CA ARG A 68 -1.39 -22.67 -19.78
C ARG A 68 -1.09 -21.89 -21.04
N ILE A 69 -2.10 -21.23 -21.60
CA ILE A 69 -1.92 -20.27 -22.69
C ILE A 69 -1.36 -18.96 -22.12
N LEU A 70 -0.52 -18.29 -22.90
CA LEU A 70 0.09 -17.01 -22.56
C LEU A 70 -0.28 -15.98 -23.62
N SER A 71 -0.08 -14.69 -23.31
CA SER A 71 -0.15 -13.63 -24.31
C SER A 71 0.79 -13.97 -25.48
N PRO A 72 0.38 -13.74 -26.75
CA PRO A 72 1.22 -14.01 -27.91
C PRO A 72 2.54 -13.23 -27.91
N LEU A 73 2.58 -12.08 -27.22
CA LEU A 73 3.79 -11.30 -26.95
C LEU A 73 4.06 -11.25 -25.45
N ALA A 74 5.29 -11.53 -25.05
CA ALA A 74 5.77 -11.27 -23.70
C ALA A 74 6.00 -9.77 -23.49
N GLN A 75 5.91 -9.29 -22.24
CA GLN A 75 6.07 -7.86 -21.92
C GLN A 75 7.40 -7.27 -22.41
N ASN A 76 8.49 -8.05 -22.39
CA ASN A 76 9.80 -7.63 -22.89
C ASN A 76 9.92 -7.59 -24.42
N GLU A 77 8.94 -8.14 -25.15
CA GLU A 77 8.85 -8.08 -26.61
C GLU A 77 7.97 -6.91 -27.09
N ILE A 78 7.27 -6.25 -26.15
CA ILE A 78 6.41 -5.11 -26.46
C ILE A 78 7.28 -3.91 -26.80
N GLY A 79 7.15 -3.46 -28.04
CA GLY A 79 7.79 -2.22 -28.49
C GLY A 79 7.14 -1.00 -27.85
N THR A 80 5.86 -0.78 -28.16
CA THR A 80 4.96 0.17 -27.49
C THR A 80 3.53 -0.35 -27.57
N VAL A 81 2.65 0.07 -26.65
CA VAL A 81 1.20 -0.17 -26.79
C VAL A 81 0.54 1.16 -27.14
N ARG A 82 -0.08 1.22 -28.32
CA ARG A 82 -0.74 2.41 -28.88
C ARG A 82 -2.24 2.13 -28.98
N CYS A 83 -3.05 2.99 -28.38
CA CYS A 83 -4.49 2.79 -28.34
C CYS A 83 -5.21 3.93 -29.05
N VAL A 84 -6.29 3.61 -29.74
CA VAL A 84 -7.14 4.58 -30.44
C VAL A 84 -8.51 4.59 -29.78
N GLY A 85 -8.85 5.65 -29.05
CA GLY A 85 -10.19 5.72 -28.46
C GLY A 85 -11.21 6.36 -29.38
N LEU A 86 -12.50 6.07 -29.10
CA LEU A 86 -13.66 6.53 -29.88
C LEU A 86 -13.55 6.22 -31.38
N ASN A 87 -13.11 5.01 -31.74
CA ASN A 87 -12.86 4.65 -33.14
C ASN A 87 -13.96 3.76 -33.78
N TYR A 88 -15.09 3.54 -33.12
CA TYR A 88 -16.26 2.86 -33.71
C TYR A 88 -17.42 3.86 -33.83
N ARG A 89 -18.08 3.91 -35.00
CA ARG A 89 -19.17 4.87 -35.24
C ARG A 89 -20.33 4.65 -34.28
N LYS A 90 -20.70 3.40 -34.03
CA LYS A 90 -21.77 3.07 -33.08
C LYS A 90 -21.42 3.45 -31.64
N HIS A 91 -20.15 3.32 -31.25
CA HIS A 91 -19.71 3.69 -29.90
C HIS A 91 -19.66 5.22 -29.71
N ALA A 92 -19.24 5.98 -30.73
CA ALA A 92 -19.33 7.43 -30.72
C ALA A 92 -20.79 7.89 -30.53
N ALA A 93 -21.73 7.26 -31.25
CA ALA A 93 -23.16 7.53 -31.11
C ALA A 93 -23.71 7.14 -29.71
N GLU A 94 -23.28 6.01 -29.13
CA GLU A 94 -23.61 5.61 -27.76
C GLU A 94 -23.17 6.66 -26.73
N CYS A 95 -21.99 7.22 -26.90
CA CYS A 95 -21.47 8.27 -26.02
C CYS A 95 -22.13 9.65 -26.27
N GLY A 96 -22.97 9.79 -27.30
CA GLY A 96 -23.53 11.07 -27.72
C GLY A 96 -22.47 12.06 -28.24
N LEU A 97 -21.37 11.54 -28.78
CA LEU A 97 -20.24 12.32 -29.29
C LEU A 97 -20.17 12.25 -30.81
N ASP A 98 -19.75 13.35 -31.44
CA ASP A 98 -19.43 13.35 -32.87
C ASP A 98 -18.18 12.50 -33.13
N PRO A 99 -18.11 11.76 -34.26
CA PRO A 99 -16.89 11.07 -34.67
C PRO A 99 -15.70 12.03 -34.73
N PRO A 100 -14.56 11.71 -34.10
CA PRO A 100 -13.41 12.59 -34.09
C PRO A 100 -12.87 12.82 -35.50
N ALA A 101 -12.37 14.03 -35.77
CA ALA A 101 -11.78 14.38 -37.07
C ALA A 101 -10.37 13.80 -37.28
N ILE A 102 -9.65 13.54 -36.18
CA ILE A 102 -8.32 12.92 -36.16
C ILE A 102 -8.26 11.82 -35.09
N PRO A 103 -7.40 10.79 -35.24
CA PRO A 103 -7.28 9.72 -34.25
C PRO A 103 -6.91 10.25 -32.85
N VAL A 104 -7.70 9.88 -31.83
CA VAL A 104 -7.40 10.19 -30.42
C VAL A 104 -6.52 9.10 -29.86
N ILE A 105 -5.27 9.44 -29.54
CA ILE A 105 -4.23 8.48 -29.18
C ILE A 105 -3.87 8.58 -27.70
N PHE A 106 -3.71 7.42 -27.07
CA PHE A 106 -3.09 7.26 -25.77
C PHE A 106 -2.12 6.06 -25.79
N MET A 107 -1.25 5.99 -24.78
CA MET A 107 -0.25 4.94 -24.65
C MET A 107 -0.46 4.12 -23.38
N LYS A 108 -0.12 2.84 -23.47
CA LYS A 108 -0.02 1.94 -22.32
C LYS A 108 1.43 1.43 -22.15
N PRO A 109 1.92 1.26 -20.91
CA PRO A 109 3.19 0.58 -20.65
C PRO A 109 3.06 -0.92 -20.92
N ALA A 110 4.19 -1.60 -21.11
CA ALA A 110 4.24 -3.04 -21.33
C ALA A 110 3.66 -3.85 -20.15
N THR A 111 3.64 -3.29 -18.93
CA THR A 111 3.08 -3.93 -17.73
C THR A 111 1.56 -4.14 -17.80
N THR A 112 0.87 -3.48 -18.74
CA THR A 112 -0.56 -3.71 -18.99
C THR A 112 -0.84 -5.05 -19.66
N ILE A 113 0.13 -5.62 -20.37
CA ILE A 113 -0.03 -6.89 -21.08
C ILE A 113 -0.02 -8.04 -20.09
N VAL A 114 -1.09 -8.82 -20.09
CA VAL A 114 -1.24 -10.02 -19.27
C VAL A 114 -1.80 -11.18 -20.09
N ASP A 115 -1.56 -12.38 -19.59
CA ASP A 115 -1.97 -13.62 -20.24
C ASP A 115 -3.50 -13.80 -20.24
N PRO A 116 -4.06 -14.59 -21.18
CA PRO A 116 -5.45 -15.04 -21.11
C PRO A 116 -5.70 -15.94 -19.87
N TRP A 117 -6.97 -16.31 -19.67
CA TRP A 117 -7.35 -17.40 -18.75
C TRP A 117 -6.41 -18.60 -18.95
N PRO A 118 -5.89 -19.23 -17.88
CA PRO A 118 -6.27 -19.13 -16.47
C PRO A 118 -5.63 -17.98 -15.67
N ALA A 119 -4.84 -17.10 -16.27
CA ALA A 119 -4.36 -15.91 -15.57
C ALA A 119 -5.55 -14.99 -15.17
N ARG A 120 -5.42 -14.31 -14.03
CA ARG A 120 -6.45 -13.41 -13.50
C ARG A 120 -6.13 -11.97 -13.89
N GLY A 121 -7.15 -11.23 -14.30
CA GLY A 121 -7.08 -9.77 -14.44
C GLY A 121 -7.30 -9.11 -13.08
N THR A 122 -6.72 -7.94 -12.86
CA THR A 122 -6.84 -7.21 -11.59
C THR A 122 -7.70 -5.97 -11.77
N ILE A 123 -8.69 -5.77 -10.90
CA ILE A 123 -9.41 -4.49 -10.77
C ILE A 123 -8.65 -3.64 -9.76
N PRO A 124 -8.03 -2.52 -10.17
CA PRO A 124 -7.17 -1.73 -9.29
C PRO A 124 -7.99 -1.10 -8.15
N LYS A 125 -7.39 -0.93 -6.96
CA LYS A 125 -8.05 -0.38 -5.76
C LYS A 125 -8.84 0.89 -6.06
N LEU A 126 -8.27 1.80 -6.86
CA LEU A 126 -8.90 3.07 -7.21
C LEU A 126 -10.24 2.91 -7.93
N SER A 127 -10.45 1.83 -8.70
CA SER A 127 -11.70 1.54 -9.42
C SER A 127 -12.68 0.72 -8.58
N GLN A 128 -12.22 0.15 -7.46
CA GLN A 128 -13.07 -0.60 -6.54
C GLN A 128 -13.91 0.34 -5.67
N VAL A 129 -13.38 1.54 -5.36
CA VAL A 129 -14.03 2.53 -4.47
C VAL A 129 -15.31 3.10 -5.08
N ASP A 130 -15.30 3.34 -6.39
CA ASP A 130 -16.40 3.96 -7.13
C ASP A 130 -17.03 3.00 -8.15
N GLU A 131 -16.61 1.74 -8.12
CA GLU A 131 -17.07 0.66 -8.98
C GLU A 131 -16.99 0.97 -10.48
N SER A 132 -15.96 1.72 -10.91
CA SER A 132 -15.84 2.28 -12.27
C SER A 132 -15.00 1.44 -13.25
N GLY A 133 -14.62 0.22 -12.87
CA GLY A 133 -13.89 -0.70 -13.74
C GLY A 133 -14.72 -1.11 -14.96
N ASP A 134 -14.20 -0.96 -16.17
CA ASP A 134 -14.92 -1.24 -17.41
C ASP A 134 -14.07 -2.10 -18.36
N TYR A 135 -14.75 -2.81 -19.25
CA TYR A 135 -14.16 -3.68 -20.28
C TYR A 135 -14.37 -3.08 -21.67
N GLU A 136 -13.47 -3.40 -22.59
CA GLU A 136 -13.54 -2.95 -23.97
C GLU A 136 -13.02 -4.08 -24.88
N ALA A 137 -13.91 -4.75 -25.61
CA ALA A 137 -13.54 -5.71 -26.64
C ALA A 137 -12.88 -4.99 -27.82
N GLU A 138 -11.62 -5.33 -28.13
CA GLU A 138 -10.87 -4.66 -29.20
C GLU A 138 -10.07 -5.64 -30.07
N LEU A 139 -9.91 -5.26 -31.35
CA LEU A 139 -8.93 -5.86 -32.24
C LEU A 139 -7.56 -5.23 -32.01
N ALA A 140 -6.55 -6.06 -31.79
CA ALA A 140 -5.16 -5.64 -31.69
C ALA A 140 -4.36 -6.03 -32.95
N VAL A 141 -3.58 -5.07 -33.45
CA VAL A 141 -2.68 -5.21 -34.60
C VAL A 141 -1.24 -5.22 -34.09
N VAL A 142 -0.46 -6.22 -34.46
CA VAL A 142 0.95 -6.34 -34.06
C VAL A 142 1.84 -5.96 -35.23
N ILE A 143 2.74 -5.00 -35.01
CA ILE A 143 3.74 -4.56 -35.99
C ILE A 143 4.93 -5.51 -35.98
N GLY A 144 5.30 -6.06 -37.14
CA GLY A 144 6.41 -7.01 -37.29
C GLY A 144 7.72 -6.39 -37.75
N LYS A 145 7.68 -5.17 -38.29
CA LYS A 145 8.84 -4.47 -38.85
C LYS A 145 8.84 -3.02 -38.41
N THR A 146 10.01 -2.43 -38.24
CA THR A 146 10.16 -1.01 -37.89
C THR A 146 9.42 -0.13 -38.90
N ALA A 147 8.39 0.59 -38.45
CA ALA A 147 7.61 1.51 -39.26
C ALA A 147 7.89 2.96 -38.86
N LYS A 148 8.14 3.84 -39.83
CA LYS A 148 8.29 5.29 -39.62
C LYS A 148 7.83 6.03 -40.87
N ASN A 149 6.94 7.00 -40.69
CA ASN A 149 6.34 7.81 -41.76
C ASN A 149 5.76 6.95 -42.90
N VAL A 150 5.08 5.86 -42.54
CA VAL A 150 4.53 4.88 -43.49
C VAL A 150 3.26 5.43 -44.12
N SER A 151 3.09 5.24 -45.43
CA SER A 151 1.85 5.62 -46.12
C SER A 151 0.71 4.63 -45.83
N GLU A 152 -0.55 5.05 -46.00
CA GLU A 152 -1.70 4.13 -45.84
C GLU A 152 -1.63 2.93 -46.80
N ALA A 153 -1.09 3.11 -48.01
CA ALA A 153 -0.97 2.04 -49.01
C ALA A 153 0.03 0.95 -48.57
N GLU A 154 1.08 1.32 -47.85
CA GLU A 154 2.15 0.41 -47.40
C GLU A 154 1.92 -0.11 -45.98
N ALA A 155 0.99 0.49 -45.23
CA ALA A 155 0.80 0.24 -43.81
C ALA A 155 0.65 -1.23 -43.45
N LEU A 156 -0.12 -1.99 -44.24
CA LEU A 156 -0.35 -3.41 -43.97
C LEU A 156 0.91 -4.26 -44.15
N ASP A 157 1.96 -3.81 -44.86
CA ASP A 157 3.20 -4.58 -45.06
C ASP A 157 4.10 -4.63 -43.83
N TYR A 158 3.81 -3.78 -42.85
CA TYR A 158 4.45 -3.74 -41.54
C TYR A 158 3.70 -4.57 -40.50
N VAL A 159 2.48 -5.04 -40.80
CA VAL A 159 1.67 -5.86 -39.90
C VAL A 159 2.19 -7.30 -39.88
N LEU A 160 2.51 -7.80 -38.69
CA LEU A 160 2.81 -9.21 -38.44
C LEU A 160 1.52 -10.03 -38.43
N GLY A 161 0.54 -9.57 -37.67
CA GLY A 161 -0.71 -10.27 -37.46
C GLY A 161 -1.69 -9.54 -36.55
N TYR A 162 -2.75 -10.25 -36.22
CA TYR A 162 -3.92 -9.77 -35.50
C TYR A 162 -4.23 -10.68 -34.32
N THR A 163 -4.71 -10.10 -33.22
CA THR A 163 -5.13 -10.83 -32.01
C THR A 163 -6.24 -10.07 -31.30
N ALA A 164 -6.91 -10.68 -30.32
CA ALA A 164 -7.90 -9.98 -29.50
C ALA A 164 -7.23 -9.30 -28.30
N ALA A 165 -7.79 -8.17 -27.90
CA ALA A 165 -7.39 -7.44 -26.71
C ALA A 165 -8.62 -7.01 -25.91
N ASN A 166 -8.41 -6.88 -24.60
CA ASN A 166 -9.39 -6.27 -23.71
C ASN A 166 -8.81 -4.96 -23.13
N ASP A 167 -9.32 -3.81 -23.53
CA ASP A 167 -8.88 -2.51 -23.00
C ASP A 167 -9.63 -2.18 -21.69
N VAL A 168 -9.00 -2.47 -20.55
CA VAL A 168 -9.63 -2.28 -19.24
C VAL A 168 -9.46 -0.85 -18.77
N SER A 169 -10.54 -0.25 -18.30
CA SER A 169 -10.62 1.16 -17.95
C SER A 169 -11.04 1.40 -16.50
N SER A 170 -10.55 2.48 -15.90
CA SER A 170 -11.18 3.15 -14.75
C SER A 170 -11.95 4.38 -15.24
N ARG A 171 -13.28 4.28 -15.34
CA ARG A 171 -14.09 5.31 -16.02
C ARG A 171 -14.13 6.64 -15.28
N THR A 172 -14.17 6.62 -13.95
CA THR A 172 -14.12 7.86 -13.18
C THR A 172 -12.81 8.59 -13.41
N GLN A 173 -11.68 7.88 -13.36
CA GLN A 173 -10.37 8.50 -13.61
C GLN A 173 -10.25 8.99 -15.06
N GLN A 174 -10.82 8.25 -16.02
CA GLN A 174 -10.80 8.65 -17.43
C GLN A 174 -11.55 9.97 -17.66
N LEU A 175 -12.70 10.16 -17.00
CA LEU A 175 -13.51 11.37 -17.12
C LEU A 175 -12.93 12.57 -16.34
N ASN A 176 -12.12 12.32 -15.31
CA ASN A 176 -11.47 13.36 -14.50
C ASN A 176 -10.16 13.89 -15.11
N GLN A 177 -9.73 13.36 -16.24
CA GLN A 177 -8.43 13.65 -16.84
C GLN A 177 -8.60 14.01 -18.33
N SER A 178 -7.74 14.89 -18.84
CA SER A 178 -7.69 15.20 -20.28
C SER A 178 -6.93 14.15 -21.10
N GLN A 179 -6.23 13.23 -20.44
CA GLN A 179 -5.45 12.15 -21.05
C GLN A 179 -5.87 10.80 -20.46
N TRP A 180 -6.04 9.79 -21.30
CA TRP A 180 -6.63 8.51 -20.89
C TRP A 180 -5.62 7.47 -20.42
N SER A 181 -4.32 7.69 -20.63
CA SER A 181 -3.27 6.77 -20.20
C SER A 181 -3.39 6.41 -18.71
N PHE A 182 -3.49 7.39 -17.79
CA PHE A 182 -3.58 7.07 -16.35
C PHE A 182 -4.73 6.10 -16.01
N SER A 183 -5.91 6.34 -16.59
CA SER A 183 -7.10 5.53 -16.36
C SER A 183 -7.13 4.16 -17.03
N LYS A 184 -6.20 3.91 -17.96
CA LYS A 184 -6.19 2.70 -18.83
C LYS A 184 -4.85 1.95 -18.82
N SER A 185 -3.90 2.40 -18.01
CA SER A 185 -2.50 1.91 -18.00
C SER A 185 -2.05 1.25 -16.71
N PHE A 186 -2.99 0.88 -15.82
CA PHE A 186 -2.65 0.09 -14.63
C PHE A 186 -2.22 -1.34 -15.02
N ASP A 187 -1.46 -2.00 -14.17
CA ASP A 187 -0.93 -3.33 -14.45
C ASP A 187 -2.07 -4.31 -14.77
N GLY A 188 -1.92 -5.04 -15.88
CA GLY A 188 -2.95 -5.95 -16.40
C GLY A 188 -4.15 -5.31 -17.10
N ALA A 189 -4.12 -4.01 -17.41
CA ALA A 189 -5.21 -3.32 -18.11
C ALA A 189 -5.34 -3.60 -19.62
N CYS A 190 -4.53 -4.51 -20.17
CA CYS A 190 -4.57 -4.86 -21.59
C CYS A 190 -4.27 -6.36 -21.82
N PRO A 191 -5.11 -7.29 -21.33
CA PRO A 191 -4.97 -8.70 -21.69
C PRO A 191 -5.00 -8.90 -23.21
N LEU A 192 -4.18 -9.83 -23.70
CA LEU A 192 -3.93 -10.03 -25.14
C LEU A 192 -3.95 -11.54 -25.48
N GLY A 193 -4.57 -11.92 -26.59
CA GLY A 193 -4.56 -13.30 -27.07
C GLY A 193 -5.89 -13.76 -27.69
N PRO A 194 -6.21 -15.06 -27.69
CA PRO A 194 -5.38 -16.18 -27.23
C PRO A 194 -4.33 -16.60 -28.28
N THR A 195 -4.48 -16.16 -29.53
CA THR A 195 -3.56 -16.47 -30.63
C THR A 195 -3.15 -15.21 -31.38
N LEU A 196 -1.96 -15.20 -31.98
CA LEU A 196 -1.63 -14.23 -33.03
C LEU A 196 -1.86 -14.88 -34.40
N VAL A 197 -2.84 -14.39 -35.15
CA VAL A 197 -3.08 -14.82 -36.52
C VAL A 197 -2.28 -13.94 -37.47
N LEU A 198 -1.39 -14.55 -38.26
CA LEU A 198 -0.54 -13.81 -39.17
C LEU A 198 -1.35 -13.19 -40.31
N LYS A 199 -0.88 -12.05 -40.82
CA LYS A 199 -1.48 -11.35 -41.98
C LYS A 199 -1.66 -12.26 -43.20
N SER A 200 -0.80 -13.27 -43.37
CA SER A 200 -0.89 -14.23 -44.47
C SER A 200 -2.18 -15.05 -44.47
N LEU A 201 -2.84 -15.21 -43.32
CA LEU A 201 -4.14 -15.88 -43.21
C LEU A 201 -5.31 -14.89 -43.24
N ILE A 202 -5.17 -13.73 -42.56
CA ILE A 202 -6.17 -12.65 -42.57
C ILE A 202 -5.69 -11.55 -43.53
N THR A 203 -6.03 -11.69 -44.81
CA THR A 203 -5.67 -10.73 -45.85
C THR A 203 -6.55 -9.47 -45.81
N ASP A 204 -7.80 -9.60 -45.38
CA ASP A 204 -8.75 -8.51 -45.19
C ASP A 204 -9.34 -8.54 -43.77
N PRO A 205 -8.83 -7.71 -42.84
CA PRO A 205 -9.32 -7.67 -41.45
C PRO A 205 -10.75 -7.13 -41.34
N THR A 206 -11.30 -6.48 -42.37
CA THR A 206 -12.70 -5.98 -42.34
C THR A 206 -13.73 -7.11 -42.38
N LYS A 207 -13.30 -8.34 -42.71
CA LYS A 207 -14.15 -9.55 -42.67
C LYS A 207 -14.25 -10.17 -41.29
N LEU A 208 -13.50 -9.66 -40.31
CA LEU A 208 -13.58 -10.13 -38.93
C LEU A 208 -14.83 -9.56 -38.27
N HIS A 209 -15.40 -10.36 -37.38
CA HIS A 209 -16.53 -10.01 -36.54
C HIS A 209 -16.12 -10.17 -35.08
N MET A 210 -16.45 -9.16 -34.26
CA MET A 210 -16.04 -9.10 -32.87
C MET A 210 -17.24 -9.07 -31.93
N ARG A 211 -17.15 -9.83 -30.84
CA ARG A 211 -18.10 -9.82 -29.73
C ARG A 211 -17.36 -9.67 -28.40
N GLY A 212 -17.91 -8.84 -27.52
CA GLY A 212 -17.52 -8.74 -26.11
C GLY A 212 -18.60 -9.37 -25.25
N LEU A 213 -18.26 -10.40 -24.48
CA LEU A 213 -19.20 -11.13 -23.64
C LEU A 213 -18.84 -10.94 -22.17
N LYS A 214 -19.79 -10.45 -21.36
CA LYS A 214 -19.65 -10.39 -19.90
C LYS A 214 -20.45 -11.53 -19.28
N ASN A 215 -19.80 -12.42 -18.54
CA ASN A 215 -20.42 -13.59 -17.90
C ASN A 215 -21.27 -14.44 -18.87
N GLY A 216 -20.83 -14.55 -20.14
CA GLY A 216 -21.50 -15.32 -21.19
C GLY A 216 -22.63 -14.59 -21.94
N GLU A 217 -23.05 -13.41 -21.48
CA GLU A 217 -24.01 -12.57 -22.20
C GLU A 217 -23.25 -11.64 -23.17
N VAL A 218 -23.78 -11.42 -24.37
CA VAL A 218 -23.18 -10.53 -25.37
C VAL A 218 -23.48 -9.07 -25.02
N TYR A 219 -22.43 -8.29 -24.75
CA TYR A 219 -22.52 -6.88 -24.40
C TYR A 219 -22.12 -5.98 -25.56
N GLN A 220 -21.10 -6.38 -26.32
CA GLN A 220 -20.58 -5.64 -27.46
C GLN A 220 -20.62 -6.54 -28.70
N GLU A 221 -21.03 -6.01 -29.85
CA GLU A 221 -21.07 -6.74 -31.11
C GLU A 221 -20.91 -5.80 -32.31
N SER A 222 -19.87 -6.02 -33.12
CA SER A 222 -19.67 -5.27 -34.36
C SER A 222 -18.70 -5.96 -35.32
N GLY A 223 -18.84 -5.64 -36.61
CA GLY A 223 -17.78 -5.85 -37.59
C GLY A 223 -16.68 -4.80 -37.47
N ILE A 224 -15.50 -5.13 -37.98
CA ILE A 224 -14.33 -4.22 -38.04
C ILE A 224 -14.51 -3.11 -39.10
N ASP A 225 -15.48 -3.25 -39.99
CA ASP A 225 -15.88 -2.20 -40.94
C ASP A 225 -16.56 -0.99 -40.28
N ASP A 226 -16.99 -1.11 -39.01
CA ASP A 226 -17.52 0.02 -38.23
C ASP A 226 -16.44 1.01 -37.74
N LEU A 227 -15.15 0.70 -37.97
CA LEU A 227 -14.05 1.60 -37.63
C LEU A 227 -14.19 2.97 -38.34
N ILE A 228 -14.01 4.05 -37.58
CA ILE A 228 -13.96 5.43 -38.08
C ILE A 228 -12.66 5.64 -38.86
N PHE A 229 -11.53 5.28 -38.24
CA PHE A 229 -10.21 5.24 -38.87
C PHE A 229 -9.80 3.80 -39.12
N SER A 230 -9.52 3.48 -40.39
CA SER A 230 -9.08 2.15 -40.80
C SER A 230 -7.70 1.78 -40.22
N ILE A 231 -7.39 0.49 -40.14
CA ILE A 231 -6.07 0.02 -39.68
C ILE A 231 -4.90 0.67 -40.46
N PRO A 232 -4.94 0.76 -41.81
CA PRO A 232 -3.93 1.50 -42.56
C PRO A 232 -3.79 2.97 -42.15
N LYS A 233 -4.93 3.66 -41.90
CA LYS A 233 -4.95 5.04 -41.45
C LYS A 233 -4.28 5.21 -40.10
N ILE A 234 -4.59 4.33 -39.15
CA ILE A 234 -4.03 4.35 -37.79
C ILE A 234 -2.52 4.15 -37.83
N ILE A 235 -2.03 3.13 -38.55
CA ILE A 235 -0.60 2.86 -38.67
C ILE A 235 0.13 4.04 -39.30
N SER A 236 -0.42 4.57 -40.41
CA SER A 236 0.17 5.73 -41.08
C SER A 236 0.26 6.92 -40.13
N TRP A 237 -0.83 7.25 -39.45
CA TRP A 237 -0.91 8.34 -38.46
C TRP A 237 0.11 8.17 -37.32
N LEU A 238 0.11 7.02 -36.66
CA LEU A 238 1.00 6.74 -35.52
C LEU A 238 2.48 6.75 -35.90
N SER A 239 2.80 6.43 -37.15
CA SER A 239 4.18 6.41 -37.64
C SER A 239 4.73 7.79 -38.03
N GLN A 240 3.88 8.83 -38.10
CA GLN A 240 4.31 10.18 -38.47
C GLN A 240 5.15 10.80 -37.36
N GLY A 241 6.43 11.08 -37.64
CA GLY A 241 7.38 11.63 -36.68
C GLY A 241 7.82 10.67 -35.57
N THR A 242 7.20 9.50 -35.44
CA THR A 242 7.44 8.50 -34.39
C THR A 242 7.75 7.14 -35.00
N THR A 243 8.81 6.49 -34.54
CA THR A 243 9.12 5.11 -34.95
C THR A 243 8.24 4.13 -34.19
N LEU A 244 7.58 3.22 -34.89
CA LEU A 244 6.90 2.05 -34.32
C LEU A 244 7.86 0.84 -34.44
N PRO A 245 8.51 0.41 -33.35
CA PRO A 245 9.37 -0.77 -33.38
C PRO A 245 8.56 -2.08 -33.60
N PRO A 246 9.19 -3.16 -34.09
CA PRO A 246 8.61 -4.49 -34.05
C PRO A 246 8.12 -4.85 -32.64
N GLY A 247 7.00 -5.55 -32.55
CA GLY A 247 6.30 -5.83 -31.29
C GLY A 247 5.45 -4.67 -30.78
N THR A 248 5.32 -3.56 -31.53
CA THR A 248 4.30 -2.55 -31.23
C THR A 248 2.91 -3.16 -31.38
N VAL A 249 2.09 -3.02 -30.34
CA VAL A 249 0.68 -3.44 -30.31
C VAL A 249 -0.19 -2.20 -30.49
N ILE A 250 -1.05 -2.22 -31.50
CA ILE A 250 -2.03 -1.16 -31.77
C ILE A 250 -3.41 -1.70 -31.43
N VAL A 251 -4.06 -1.12 -30.42
CA VAL A 251 -5.44 -1.44 -30.03
C VAL A 251 -6.38 -0.43 -30.69
N THR A 252 -7.37 -0.94 -31.43
CA THR A 252 -8.04 -0.17 -32.50
C THR A 252 -9.32 0.55 -32.08
N GLY A 253 -9.72 0.45 -30.81
CA GLY A 253 -10.97 0.96 -30.28
C GLY A 253 -12.02 -0.14 -30.08
N THR A 254 -13.09 0.21 -29.38
CA THR A 254 -14.14 -0.72 -28.95
C THR A 254 -15.52 -0.39 -29.53
N PRO A 255 -16.38 -1.38 -29.80
CA PRO A 255 -17.77 -1.17 -30.19
C PRO A 255 -18.65 -0.61 -29.05
N ALA A 256 -19.87 -0.21 -29.40
CA ALA A 256 -20.88 0.15 -28.41
C ALA A 256 -21.19 -1.05 -27.48
N GLY A 257 -21.60 -0.74 -26.25
CA GLY A 257 -21.96 -1.72 -25.22
C GLY A 257 -20.99 -1.80 -24.04
N VAL A 258 -20.13 -0.79 -23.86
CA VAL A 258 -19.27 -0.66 -22.68
C VAL A 258 -20.13 -0.50 -21.42
N GLY A 259 -19.63 -0.93 -20.27
CA GLY A 259 -20.36 -0.92 -19.01
C GLY A 259 -20.91 0.44 -18.61
N MET A 260 -20.15 1.51 -18.87
CA MET A 260 -20.57 2.90 -18.63
C MET A 260 -21.72 3.38 -19.54
N GLY A 261 -21.86 2.83 -20.75
CA GLY A 261 -22.90 3.18 -21.72
C GLY A 261 -24.25 2.50 -21.45
N ARG A 262 -24.29 1.51 -20.56
CA ARG A 262 -25.49 0.76 -20.23
C ARG A 262 -26.39 1.48 -19.23
N THR A 263 -27.68 1.14 -19.25
CA THR A 263 -28.68 1.61 -18.29
C THR A 263 -29.44 0.41 -17.70
N PRO A 264 -29.24 0.05 -16.43
CA PRO A 264 -28.26 0.64 -15.50
C PRO A 264 -26.82 0.42 -15.96
N LYS A 265 -25.89 1.25 -15.49
CA LYS A 265 -24.45 1.05 -15.72
C LYS A 265 -24.05 -0.31 -15.15
N ASP A 266 -23.22 -1.05 -15.87
CA ASP A 266 -22.76 -2.37 -15.45
C ASP A 266 -21.26 -2.50 -15.61
N ALA A 267 -20.55 -2.30 -14.50
CA ALA A 267 -19.10 -2.32 -14.45
C ALA A 267 -18.54 -3.70 -14.02
N LEU A 268 -17.25 -3.91 -14.21
CA LEU A 268 -16.53 -5.10 -13.76
C LEU A 268 -16.61 -5.24 -12.24
N ARG A 269 -16.83 -6.47 -11.77
CA ARG A 269 -16.82 -6.86 -10.37
C ARG A 269 -15.85 -8.02 -10.13
N HIS A 270 -15.49 -8.23 -8.88
CA HIS A 270 -14.70 -9.40 -8.49
C HIS A 270 -15.43 -10.69 -8.91
N GLY A 271 -14.73 -11.54 -9.65
CA GLY A 271 -15.24 -12.81 -10.17
C GLY A 271 -15.86 -12.69 -11.57
N ASP A 272 -16.08 -11.48 -12.10
CA ASP A 272 -16.64 -11.32 -13.44
C ASP A 272 -15.68 -11.88 -14.51
N GLU A 273 -16.26 -12.54 -15.49
CA GLU A 273 -15.61 -12.97 -16.71
C GLU A 273 -15.93 -11.99 -17.84
N PHE A 274 -14.90 -11.55 -18.56
CA PHE A 274 -15.07 -10.87 -19.84
C PHE A 274 -14.32 -11.62 -20.93
N ALA A 275 -15.01 -11.89 -22.04
CA ALA A 275 -14.47 -12.58 -23.20
C ALA A 275 -14.54 -11.71 -24.46
N VAL A 276 -13.42 -11.61 -25.17
CA VAL A 276 -13.32 -10.95 -26.47
C VAL A 276 -13.19 -12.02 -27.54
N GLU A 277 -14.27 -12.25 -28.27
CA GLU A 277 -14.32 -13.20 -29.36
C GLU A 277 -14.13 -12.47 -30.69
N ILE A 278 -13.16 -12.91 -31.50
CA ILE A 278 -12.97 -12.41 -32.86
C ILE A 278 -12.91 -13.58 -33.85
N LEU A 279 -13.87 -13.61 -34.78
CA LEU A 279 -14.04 -14.69 -35.75
C LEU A 279 -14.00 -14.16 -37.19
N PRO A 280 -13.59 -15.01 -38.16
CA PRO A 280 -12.95 -16.32 -37.97
C PRO A 280 -11.48 -16.21 -37.51
N HIS A 281 -10.91 -17.36 -37.10
CA HIS A 281 -9.48 -17.62 -36.87
C HIS A 281 -8.84 -17.18 -35.53
N ILE A 282 -9.06 -15.94 -35.06
CA ILE A 282 -8.35 -15.41 -33.87
C ILE A 282 -8.77 -16.16 -32.60
N GLY A 283 -10.08 -16.37 -32.45
CA GLY A 283 -10.69 -17.07 -31.33
C GLY A 283 -11.07 -16.15 -30.18
N THR A 284 -11.18 -16.71 -28.98
CA THR A 284 -11.75 -16.05 -27.81
C THR A 284 -10.71 -15.77 -26.74
N LEU A 285 -10.41 -14.50 -26.47
CA LEU A 285 -9.63 -14.09 -25.30
C LEU A 285 -10.57 -14.09 -24.10
N THR A 286 -10.25 -14.78 -23.02
CA THR A 286 -11.06 -14.77 -21.79
C THR A 286 -10.23 -14.24 -20.63
N ASN A 287 -10.80 -13.33 -19.85
CA ASN A 287 -10.23 -12.83 -18.60
C ASN A 287 -11.23 -13.01 -17.47
N ILE A 288 -10.77 -13.48 -16.32
CA ILE A 288 -11.57 -13.44 -15.09
C ILE A 288 -10.92 -12.46 -14.14
N PHE A 289 -11.69 -11.49 -13.68
CA PHE A 289 -11.20 -10.37 -12.89
C PHE A 289 -11.28 -10.66 -11.39
N GLU A 290 -10.26 -10.22 -10.65
CA GLU A 290 -10.26 -10.16 -9.20
C GLU A 290 -9.91 -8.76 -8.72
N ASN A 291 -10.55 -8.29 -7.66
CA ASN A 291 -10.09 -7.11 -6.95
C ASN A 291 -8.62 -7.26 -6.51
N GLU A 292 -7.84 -6.21 -6.76
CA GLU A 292 -6.55 -6.02 -6.11
C GLU A 292 -6.71 -6.20 -4.59
N LYS A 293 -5.84 -7.01 -3.99
CA LYS A 293 -6.03 -7.52 -2.62
C LYS A 293 -5.88 -6.39 -1.59
N ILE A 294 -7.00 -6.03 -0.96
CA ILE A 294 -7.01 -5.35 0.33
C ILE A 294 -6.90 -6.43 1.42
N PRO A 295 -6.09 -6.25 2.47
CA PRO A 295 -6.04 -7.18 3.60
C PRO A 295 -7.44 -7.47 4.13
N LYS A 296 -7.78 -8.75 4.37
CA LYS A 296 -9.06 -9.14 4.98
C LYS A 296 -8.84 -9.40 6.48
N PRO A 297 -9.66 -8.82 7.38
CA PRO A 297 -9.53 -9.09 8.79
C PRO A 297 -9.98 -10.53 9.09
N LYS A 298 -9.25 -11.22 9.99
CA LYS A 298 -9.71 -12.46 10.63
C LYS A 298 -10.92 -12.19 11.54
N PRO A 299 -11.63 -13.23 12.02
CA PRO A 299 -12.79 -13.08 12.90
C PRO A 299 -12.60 -12.08 14.06
N ASN A 300 -11.44 -12.07 14.72
CA ASN A 300 -11.13 -11.19 15.84
C ASN A 300 -10.36 -9.90 15.44
N GLU A 301 -10.35 -9.54 14.17
CA GLU A 301 -9.59 -8.38 13.67
C GLU A 301 -10.50 -7.32 13.06
N VAL A 302 -9.96 -6.11 12.97
CA VAL A 302 -10.53 -5.00 12.22
C VAL A 302 -9.60 -4.64 11.08
N LEU A 303 -10.17 -4.16 9.97
CA LEU A 303 -9.44 -3.53 8.88
C LEU A 303 -9.56 -2.01 9.03
N ILE A 304 -8.42 -1.33 9.02
CA ILE A 304 -8.34 0.11 9.20
C ILE A 304 -7.76 0.71 7.93
N ARG A 305 -8.47 1.70 7.39
CA ARG A 305 -7.92 2.62 6.38
C ARG A 305 -7.09 3.66 7.11
N VAL A 306 -5.77 3.61 6.92
CA VAL A 306 -4.83 4.47 7.62
C VAL A 306 -4.88 5.87 7.03
N ALA A 307 -5.14 6.87 7.87
CA ALA A 307 -5.07 8.27 7.46
C ALA A 307 -3.64 8.80 7.64
N THR A 308 -3.05 8.54 8.80
CA THR A 308 -1.71 8.99 9.16
C THR A 308 -0.97 7.94 9.98
N ALA A 309 0.35 7.89 9.85
CA ALA A 309 1.20 7.00 10.60
C ALA A 309 2.42 7.78 11.14
N GLY A 310 2.67 7.69 12.44
CA GLY A 310 3.85 8.32 13.04
C GLY A 310 5.13 7.54 12.81
N PHE A 311 6.28 8.23 12.82
CA PHE A 311 7.61 7.62 12.81
C PHE A 311 8.29 7.84 14.15
N CYS A 312 8.55 6.73 14.84
CA CYS A 312 9.10 6.69 16.18
C CYS A 312 10.53 6.14 16.16
N HIS A 313 11.27 6.39 17.24
CA HIS A 313 12.63 5.86 17.39
C HIS A 313 12.67 4.32 17.31
N THR A 314 11.62 3.63 17.75
CA THR A 314 11.53 2.18 17.60
C THR A 314 11.45 1.76 16.13
N ASP A 315 10.91 2.58 15.24
CA ASP A 315 10.91 2.27 13.80
C ASP A 315 12.33 2.36 13.20
N LEU A 316 13.21 3.21 13.74
CA LEU A 316 14.65 3.18 13.42
C LEU A 316 15.29 1.86 13.85
N MET A 317 14.94 1.35 15.04
CA MET A 317 15.46 0.05 15.49
C MET A 317 15.05 -1.08 14.53
N VAL A 318 13.83 -1.04 14.01
CA VAL A 318 13.35 -1.97 12.98
C VAL A 318 14.15 -1.80 11.69
N TYR A 319 14.35 -0.57 11.24
CA TYR A 319 15.13 -0.23 10.05
C TYR A 319 16.58 -0.75 10.12
N HIS A 320 17.22 -0.66 11.30
CA HIS A 320 18.56 -1.21 11.55
C HIS A 320 18.58 -2.73 11.80
N GLY A 321 17.43 -3.41 11.74
CA GLY A 321 17.35 -4.85 11.90
C GLY A 321 17.49 -5.35 13.34
N ILE A 322 17.42 -4.48 14.34
CA ILE A 322 17.55 -4.84 15.77
C ILE A 322 16.43 -5.81 16.19
N THR A 323 15.22 -5.62 15.65
CA THR A 323 14.04 -6.44 15.97
C THR A 323 13.93 -7.73 15.15
N GLN A 324 14.83 -7.94 14.18
CA GLN A 324 14.94 -9.15 13.34
C GLN A 324 13.62 -9.57 12.65
N VAL A 325 13.02 -8.65 11.89
CA VAL A 325 11.78 -8.91 11.11
C VAL A 325 12.04 -9.75 9.86
N SER A 326 11.02 -10.49 9.40
CA SER A 326 11.04 -11.21 8.12
C SER A 326 10.53 -10.30 7.00
N LEU A 327 11.26 -10.20 5.89
CA LEU A 327 10.87 -9.36 4.76
C LEU A 327 9.99 -10.13 3.74
N PRO A 328 9.06 -9.46 3.05
CA PRO A 328 8.73 -8.03 3.15
C PRO A 328 8.02 -7.66 4.46
N PHE A 329 8.22 -6.43 4.95
CA PHE A 329 7.66 -5.95 6.21
C PHE A 329 7.29 -4.47 6.12
N ILE A 330 6.10 -4.11 6.59
CA ILE A 330 5.63 -2.72 6.63
C ILE A 330 5.93 -2.12 8.01
N GLY A 331 6.60 -0.97 8.07
CA GLY A 331 6.95 -0.28 9.32
C GLY A 331 5.85 0.63 9.89
N SER A 332 6.15 1.32 10.99
CA SER A 332 5.28 2.17 11.80
C SER A 332 4.29 1.44 12.71
N HIS A 333 4.28 1.87 13.96
CA HIS A 333 3.41 1.37 15.02
C HIS A 333 2.56 2.48 15.68
N GLU A 334 2.44 3.61 14.97
CA GLU A 334 1.68 4.80 15.38
C GLU A 334 0.54 5.14 14.39
N PRO A 335 -0.38 4.20 14.05
CA PRO A 335 -1.47 4.47 13.12
C PRO A 335 -2.61 5.29 13.74
N ALA A 336 -3.19 6.16 12.92
CA ALA A 336 -4.52 6.72 13.12
C ALA A 336 -5.32 6.67 11.82
N GLY A 337 -6.58 6.26 11.90
CA GLY A 337 -7.41 6.02 10.72
C GLY A 337 -8.86 5.69 11.03
N THR A 338 -9.52 5.02 10.10
CA THR A 338 -10.95 4.68 10.20
C THR A 338 -11.17 3.19 9.97
N ILE A 339 -12.07 2.57 10.74
CA ILE A 339 -12.47 1.17 10.52
C ILE A 339 -13.26 1.07 9.21
N VAL A 340 -12.85 0.15 8.32
CA VAL A 340 -13.51 -0.10 7.03
C VAL A 340 -14.03 -1.52 6.87
N ALA A 341 -13.60 -2.47 7.70
CA ALA A 341 -14.20 -3.80 7.81
C ALA A 341 -13.98 -4.40 9.19
N LEU A 342 -14.88 -5.32 9.57
CA LEU A 342 -14.88 -6.01 10.86
C LEU A 342 -14.87 -7.53 10.64
N GLY A 343 -14.12 -8.25 11.44
CA GLY A 343 -14.25 -9.69 11.58
C GLY A 343 -15.53 -10.09 12.30
N SER A 344 -15.94 -11.36 12.15
CA SER A 344 -17.19 -11.88 12.71
C SER A 344 -17.26 -11.89 14.24
N ASP A 345 -16.12 -11.93 14.92
CA ASP A 345 -16.01 -12.05 16.37
C ASP A 345 -15.66 -10.71 17.03
N VAL A 346 -15.63 -9.62 16.25
CA VAL A 346 -15.39 -8.29 16.79
C VAL A 346 -16.59 -7.87 17.65
N PRO A 347 -16.38 -7.42 18.90
CA PRO A 347 -17.47 -6.98 19.76
C PRO A 347 -18.25 -5.82 19.12
N GLY A 348 -19.59 -5.84 19.26
CA GLY A 348 -20.50 -4.83 18.67
C GLY A 348 -20.42 -3.42 19.25
N ILE A 349 -19.31 -3.10 19.94
CA ILE A 349 -18.95 -1.72 20.32
C ILE A 349 -18.26 -0.98 19.16
N TRP A 350 -17.70 -1.73 18.20
CA TRP A 350 -16.98 -1.18 17.05
C TRP A 350 -17.84 -1.23 15.80
N HIS A 351 -17.80 -0.14 15.03
CA HIS A 351 -18.58 0.04 13.81
C HIS A 351 -17.68 0.48 12.65
N ILE A 352 -18.09 0.16 11.43
CA ILE A 352 -17.48 0.70 10.22
C ILE A 352 -17.69 2.22 10.22
N GLY A 353 -16.63 2.98 9.96
CA GLY A 353 -16.63 4.44 10.05
C GLY A 353 -16.06 5.00 11.36
N ASP A 354 -15.83 4.17 12.37
CA ASP A 354 -15.24 4.63 13.64
C ASP A 354 -13.81 5.14 13.45
N ARG A 355 -13.52 6.30 14.03
CA ARG A 355 -12.17 6.89 14.09
C ARG A 355 -11.35 6.20 15.16
N VAL A 356 -10.23 5.62 14.77
CA VAL A 356 -9.44 4.77 15.68
C VAL A 356 -7.93 4.95 15.51
N GLY A 357 -7.21 4.70 16.60
CA GLY A 357 -5.78 4.39 16.56
C GLY A 357 -5.53 2.98 17.08
N VAL A 358 -4.33 2.46 16.88
CA VAL A 358 -4.00 1.05 17.20
C VAL A 358 -2.74 0.95 18.02
N THR A 359 -2.84 0.34 19.20
CA THR A 359 -1.67 0.07 20.03
C THR A 359 -0.77 -1.03 19.43
N ASN A 360 0.54 -0.96 19.67
CA ASN A 360 1.50 -1.87 19.06
C ASN A 360 1.37 -3.31 19.57
N PHE A 361 1.16 -3.56 20.87
CA PHE A 361 1.07 -4.91 21.44
C PHE A 361 -0.25 -5.57 21.10
N MET A 362 -0.16 -6.80 20.59
CA MET A 362 -1.32 -7.60 20.21
C MET A 362 -1.04 -9.09 20.33
N ASP A 363 -2.06 -9.90 20.04
CA ASP A 363 -1.97 -11.34 19.86
C ASP A 363 -1.18 -12.08 20.96
N PRO A 364 -1.58 -11.98 22.25
CA PRO A 364 -0.89 -12.69 23.33
C PRO A 364 -0.98 -14.21 23.12
N CYS A 365 0.13 -14.94 23.32
CA CYS A 365 0.20 -16.38 23.01
C CYS A 365 -0.56 -17.29 23.98
N GLN A 366 -1.11 -16.74 25.08
CA GLN A 366 -1.96 -17.40 26.08
C GLN A 366 -1.28 -18.49 26.95
N GLY A 367 -0.15 -19.06 26.53
CA GLY A 367 0.51 -20.18 27.23
C GLY A 367 1.80 -19.85 27.99
N CYS A 368 2.42 -18.68 27.73
CA CYS A 368 3.70 -18.31 28.33
C CYS A 368 3.58 -17.86 29.80
N ASN A 369 4.72 -17.65 30.47
CA ASN A 369 4.72 -17.28 31.89
C ASN A 369 4.10 -15.90 32.10
N GLY A 370 4.40 -14.94 31.22
CA GLY A 370 3.77 -13.63 31.26
C GLY A 370 2.25 -13.66 31.07
N CYS A 371 1.74 -14.49 30.17
CA CYS A 371 0.30 -14.68 29.98
C CYS A 371 -0.37 -15.31 31.21
N LYS A 372 0.26 -16.34 31.80
CA LYS A 372 -0.23 -16.98 33.04
C LYS A 372 -0.24 -15.99 34.21
N TRP A 373 0.83 -15.22 34.38
CA TRP A 373 0.93 -14.18 35.40
C TRP A 373 -0.14 -13.12 35.22
N ALA A 374 -0.33 -12.60 34.01
CA ALA A 374 -1.35 -11.59 33.71
C ALA A 374 -2.74 -12.15 34.05
N MET A 375 -2.99 -13.40 33.67
CA MET A 375 -4.28 -14.04 33.92
C MET A 375 -4.56 -14.23 35.43
N GLN A 376 -3.54 -14.59 36.21
CA GLN A 376 -3.64 -14.76 37.67
C GLN A 376 -3.73 -13.44 38.43
N SER A 377 -2.98 -12.42 38.01
CA SER A 377 -2.79 -11.18 38.77
C SER A 377 -3.75 -10.07 38.34
N LEU A 378 -4.13 -10.03 37.06
CA LEU A 378 -4.95 -8.97 36.46
C LEU A 378 -6.36 -9.44 36.10
N GLY A 379 -6.61 -10.76 36.06
CA GLY A 379 -7.91 -11.28 35.63
C GLY A 379 -8.20 -11.13 34.13
N SER A 380 -7.18 -10.77 33.33
CA SER A 380 -7.22 -10.80 31.86
C SER A 380 -5.84 -11.04 31.26
N LEU A 381 -5.78 -11.42 29.99
CA LEU A 381 -4.52 -11.41 29.24
C LEU A 381 -4.04 -9.98 29.01
N ASP A 382 -2.73 -9.80 29.00
CA ASP A 382 -2.08 -8.52 28.68
C ASP A 382 -0.91 -8.77 27.71
N PRO A 383 -1.01 -8.31 26.45
CA PRO A 383 0.01 -8.60 25.43
C PRO A 383 1.36 -7.94 25.72
N ARG A 384 1.42 -6.89 26.56
CA ARG A 384 2.68 -6.22 26.93
C ARG A 384 3.64 -7.17 27.63
N PHE A 385 3.11 -8.05 28.47
CA PHE A 385 3.89 -8.97 29.29
C PHE A 385 4.04 -10.36 28.65
N CYS A 386 3.49 -10.60 27.47
CA CYS A 386 3.68 -11.87 26.76
C CYS A 386 5.17 -12.11 26.44
N ASP A 387 5.69 -13.31 26.71
CA ASP A 387 7.07 -13.69 26.37
C ASP A 387 7.25 -13.77 24.85
N ASN A 388 6.19 -14.19 24.15
CA ASN A 388 6.11 -14.26 22.69
C ASN A 388 5.49 -12.98 22.13
N LYS A 389 6.20 -11.87 22.20
CA LYS A 389 5.69 -10.55 21.78
C LYS A 389 5.34 -10.51 20.30
N THR A 390 4.19 -9.93 20.01
CA THR A 390 3.76 -9.51 18.67
C THR A 390 3.52 -8.01 18.76
N MET A 391 4.21 -7.24 17.94
CA MET A 391 4.11 -5.78 17.94
C MET A 391 3.94 -5.28 16.51
N CYS A 392 2.81 -4.61 16.23
CA CYS A 392 2.53 -4.00 14.92
C CYS A 392 3.70 -3.14 14.47
N GLY A 393 4.15 -3.28 13.23
CA GLY A 393 5.21 -2.44 12.65
C GLY A 393 6.59 -2.61 13.30
N ILE A 394 6.74 -3.55 14.24
CA ILE A 394 7.98 -3.76 15.00
C ILE A 394 8.47 -5.21 14.92
N VAL A 395 7.57 -6.19 15.19
CA VAL A 395 7.91 -7.61 15.15
C VAL A 395 6.68 -8.48 14.88
N ARG A 396 6.80 -9.43 13.94
CA ARG A 396 5.78 -10.43 13.54
C ARG A 396 4.49 -9.91 12.90
N ARG A 397 4.22 -8.60 12.89
CA ARG A 397 3.05 -7.99 12.25
C ARG A 397 3.41 -6.72 11.52
N ASP A 398 2.88 -6.59 10.30
CA ASP A 398 2.97 -5.38 9.50
C ASP A 398 2.38 -4.15 10.21
N GLY A 399 2.93 -2.99 9.89
CA GLY A 399 2.61 -1.70 10.47
C GLY A 399 1.68 -0.85 9.63
N ALA A 400 1.88 0.47 9.73
CA ALA A 400 0.94 1.49 9.30
C ALA A 400 1.41 2.35 8.11
N PHE A 401 2.63 2.16 7.57
CA PHE A 401 3.05 2.80 6.32
C PHE A 401 2.43 2.16 5.07
N ALA A 402 1.11 1.96 5.11
CA ALA A 402 0.30 1.42 4.04
C ALA A 402 -1.14 1.93 4.16
N GLU A 403 -1.86 2.04 3.03
CA GLU A 403 -3.24 2.55 2.99
C GLU A 403 -4.21 1.77 3.89
N TYR A 404 -3.95 0.48 4.07
CA TYR A 404 -4.77 -0.42 4.86
C TYR A 404 -3.89 -1.25 5.80
N MET A 405 -4.36 -1.43 7.02
CA MET A 405 -3.75 -2.34 8.00
C MET A 405 -4.83 -3.19 8.67
N VAL A 406 -4.48 -4.43 9.03
CA VAL A 406 -5.31 -5.27 9.90
C VAL A 406 -4.77 -5.23 11.32
N SER A 407 -5.66 -5.21 12.31
CA SER A 407 -5.26 -5.31 13.71
C SER A 407 -6.27 -6.07 14.55
N TRP A 408 -5.79 -6.65 15.64
CA TRP A 408 -6.64 -7.26 16.67
C TRP A 408 -7.54 -6.20 17.30
N HIS A 409 -8.84 -6.47 17.42
CA HIS A 409 -9.82 -5.51 17.95
C HIS A 409 -9.49 -5.04 19.39
N GLY A 410 -8.73 -5.82 20.15
CA GLY A 410 -8.33 -5.49 21.53
C GLY A 410 -7.25 -4.42 21.63
N ALA A 411 -6.52 -4.16 20.53
CA ALA A 411 -5.51 -3.10 20.44
C ALA A 411 -6.08 -1.76 19.93
N VAL A 412 -7.38 -1.72 19.63
CA VAL A 412 -8.02 -0.54 19.02
C VAL A 412 -8.43 0.46 20.10
N VAL A 413 -8.17 1.74 19.83
CA VAL A 413 -8.48 2.89 20.69
C VAL A 413 -9.37 3.85 19.92
N SER A 414 -10.51 4.23 20.51
CA SER A 414 -11.41 5.23 19.92
C SER A 414 -10.75 6.61 19.93
N LEU A 415 -10.84 7.33 18.82
CA LEU A 415 -10.34 8.69 18.68
C LEU A 415 -11.50 9.69 18.70
N PRO A 416 -11.48 10.68 19.62
CA PRO A 416 -12.47 11.75 19.63
C PRO A 416 -12.41 12.62 18.36
N ASP A 417 -13.56 13.12 17.91
CA ASP A 417 -13.65 13.97 16.70
C ASP A 417 -12.83 15.26 16.81
N SER A 418 -12.65 15.77 18.04
CA SER A 418 -11.82 16.94 18.32
C SER A 418 -10.32 16.74 18.06
N THR A 419 -9.88 15.48 17.89
CA THR A 419 -8.48 15.12 17.70
C THR A 419 -8.26 14.68 16.25
N GLY A 420 -7.53 15.51 15.48
CA GLY A 420 -7.11 15.17 14.13
C GLY A 420 -6.22 13.92 14.10
N PHE A 421 -6.24 13.17 12.99
CA PHE A 421 -5.47 11.93 12.87
C PHE A 421 -3.97 12.17 13.04
N GLU A 422 -3.46 13.30 12.52
CA GLU A 422 -2.05 13.69 12.65
C GLU A 422 -1.63 13.83 14.12
N GLN A 423 -2.49 14.42 14.95
CA GLN A 423 -2.23 14.58 16.39
C GLN A 423 -2.42 13.27 17.15
N ALA A 424 -3.36 12.44 16.72
CA ALA A 424 -3.60 11.14 17.32
C ALA A 424 -2.43 10.16 17.10
N ALA A 425 -1.79 10.15 15.93
CA ALA A 425 -0.74 9.17 15.60
C ALA A 425 0.40 9.11 16.64
N PRO A 426 1.08 10.21 17.01
CA PRO A 426 2.11 10.16 18.06
C PRO A 426 1.54 9.92 19.44
N LEU A 427 0.29 10.31 19.67
CA LEU A 427 -0.38 9.93 20.91
C LEU A 427 -0.52 8.41 20.97
N ILE A 428 -0.66 7.66 19.88
CA ILE A 428 -0.83 6.20 19.97
C ILE A 428 0.36 5.46 20.60
N CYS A 429 1.60 5.89 20.38
CA CYS A 429 2.75 5.33 21.10
C CYS A 429 3.22 6.22 22.24
N ALA A 430 3.70 7.43 21.93
CA ALA A 430 4.30 8.33 22.93
C ALA A 430 3.31 8.76 24.03
N GLY A 431 2.01 8.85 23.71
CA GLY A 431 0.95 9.26 24.64
C GLY A 431 0.13 8.12 25.29
N SER A 432 -0.40 7.18 24.51
CA SER A 432 -1.64 6.42 24.74
C SER A 432 -1.35 4.95 24.98
N GLN A 433 -0.40 4.35 24.27
CA GLN A 433 0.42 3.29 24.85
C GLN A 433 1.30 3.83 25.98
N ALA A 434 1.13 5.08 26.41
CA ALA A 434 1.42 5.52 27.75
C ALA A 434 2.86 5.30 28.17
N THR A 435 3.82 5.42 27.25
CA THR A 435 5.22 5.42 27.66
C THR A 435 5.46 6.53 28.69
N VAL A 436 4.99 7.75 28.41
CA VAL A 436 5.14 8.85 29.37
C VAL A 436 3.96 8.98 30.35
N TRP A 437 2.72 8.67 29.95
CA TRP A 437 1.56 8.72 30.85
C TRP A 437 1.67 7.68 31.98
N HIS A 438 2.01 6.43 31.64
CA HIS A 438 2.24 5.38 32.62
C HIS A 438 3.50 5.67 33.43
N ALA A 439 4.57 6.20 32.82
CA ALA A 439 5.75 6.61 33.57
C ALA A 439 5.44 7.65 34.65
N ILE A 440 4.60 8.64 34.36
CA ILE A 440 4.13 9.60 35.36
C ILE A 440 3.27 8.92 36.44
N ASN A 441 2.45 7.92 36.10
CA ASN A 441 1.72 7.13 37.11
C ASN A 441 2.67 6.36 38.05
N GLN A 442 3.83 5.94 37.56
CA GLN A 442 4.85 5.25 38.37
C GLN A 442 5.68 6.17 39.27
N ALA A 443 5.61 7.49 39.05
CA ALA A 443 6.34 8.50 39.79
C ALA A 443 5.90 8.60 41.27
N ASP A 444 4.71 8.10 41.60
CA ASP A 444 4.12 8.16 42.95
C ASP A 444 4.18 9.57 43.57
N ALA A 445 3.95 10.57 42.71
CA ALA A 445 3.97 11.98 43.05
C ALA A 445 2.55 12.48 43.34
N THR A 446 2.44 13.40 44.27
CA THR A 446 1.21 14.08 44.67
C THR A 446 1.20 15.51 44.16
N LYS A 447 0.01 16.11 44.07
CA LYS A 447 -0.16 17.47 43.53
C LYS A 447 0.69 18.46 44.33
N GLY A 448 1.46 19.29 43.62
CA GLY A 448 2.39 20.25 44.22
C GLY A 448 3.82 19.73 44.45
N GLU A 449 4.06 18.41 44.39
CA GLU A 449 5.43 17.88 44.39
C GLU A 449 6.12 18.18 43.05
N THR A 450 7.46 18.23 43.10
CA THR A 450 8.30 18.57 41.95
C THR A 450 8.79 17.33 41.24
N ILE A 451 8.51 17.23 39.94
CA ILE A 451 9.04 16.18 39.07
C ILE A 451 9.94 16.76 37.98
N GLY A 452 10.99 16.03 37.63
CA GLY A 452 11.87 16.35 36.51
C GLY A 452 11.53 15.53 35.27
N ILE A 453 11.44 16.18 34.10
CA ILE A 453 11.33 15.51 32.80
C ILE A 453 12.66 15.67 32.08
N ILE A 454 13.35 14.55 31.83
CA ILE A 454 14.70 14.53 31.25
C ILE A 454 14.62 14.07 29.79
N GLY A 455 15.07 14.90 28.85
CA GLY A 455 14.95 14.68 27.41
C GLY A 455 13.61 15.19 26.87
N ILE A 456 13.60 16.42 26.38
CA ILE A 456 12.47 17.16 25.80
C ILE A 456 12.40 16.92 24.28
N GLY A 457 12.42 15.64 23.90
CA GLY A 457 12.06 15.20 22.56
C GLY A 457 10.55 14.98 22.43
N GLY A 458 10.15 14.09 21.53
CA GLY A 458 8.73 13.80 21.32
C GLY A 458 8.03 13.08 22.49
N LEU A 459 8.75 12.39 23.39
CA LEU A 459 8.18 11.85 24.65
C LEU A 459 8.11 12.93 25.73
N GLY A 460 9.22 13.62 25.96
CA GLY A 460 9.34 14.61 27.04
C GLY A 460 8.37 15.77 26.91
N ILE A 461 8.09 16.23 25.68
CA ILE A 461 7.13 17.32 25.44
C ILE A 461 5.70 16.96 25.88
N LEU A 462 5.30 15.71 25.71
CA LEU A 462 4.02 15.20 26.21
C LEU A 462 4.09 15.02 27.73
N GLY A 463 5.22 14.51 28.25
CA GLY A 463 5.45 14.36 29.68
C GLY A 463 5.29 15.66 30.46
N ILE A 464 5.84 16.76 29.96
CA ILE A 464 5.67 18.10 30.53
C ILE A 464 4.19 18.46 30.62
N GLN A 465 3.46 18.35 29.52
CA GLN A 465 2.04 18.71 29.45
C GLN A 465 1.19 17.85 30.40
N PHE A 466 1.39 16.53 30.41
CA PHE A 466 0.67 15.63 31.31
C PHE A 466 0.96 15.93 32.79
N ALA A 467 2.21 16.18 33.13
CA ALA A 467 2.61 16.46 34.50
C ALA A 467 2.06 17.79 35.00
N LYS A 468 2.13 18.85 34.18
CA LYS A 468 1.56 20.16 34.49
C LYS A 468 0.05 20.10 34.62
N ALA A 469 -0.64 19.40 33.72
CA ALA A 469 -2.09 19.23 33.77
C ALA A 469 -2.56 18.46 35.02
N ARG A 470 -1.74 17.53 35.56
CA ARG A 470 -2.00 16.86 36.85
C ARG A 470 -1.73 17.76 38.06
N GLY A 471 -1.13 18.93 37.87
CA GLY A 471 -0.85 19.90 38.92
C GLY A 471 0.46 19.68 39.67
N TYR A 472 1.42 19.00 39.04
CA TYR A 472 2.78 18.90 39.56
C TYR A 472 3.58 20.17 39.24
N ARG A 473 4.63 20.41 40.04
CA ARG A 473 5.68 21.36 39.67
C ARG A 473 6.64 20.62 38.74
N VAL A 474 6.96 21.17 37.58
CA VAL A 474 7.68 20.48 36.52
C VAL A 474 8.94 21.24 36.15
N ILE A 475 10.06 20.56 36.22
CA ILE A 475 11.34 21.02 35.67
C ILE A 475 11.63 20.22 34.40
N ALA A 476 11.77 20.90 33.27
CA ALA A 476 12.13 20.29 31.99
C ALA A 476 13.64 20.45 31.75
N ILE A 477 14.32 19.35 31.43
CA ILE A 477 15.78 19.30 31.30
C ILE A 477 16.16 18.63 29.98
N ASP A 478 17.01 19.26 29.17
CA ASP A 478 17.54 18.70 27.92
C ASP A 478 19.02 19.06 27.74
N SER A 479 19.77 18.26 26.98
CA SER A 479 21.15 18.57 26.58
C SER A 479 21.23 19.38 25.28
N HIS A 480 20.16 19.40 24.47
CA HIS A 480 20.14 20.03 23.15
C HIS A 480 19.31 21.33 23.15
N GLU A 481 19.72 22.31 22.34
CA GLU A 481 19.04 23.60 22.17
C GLU A 481 17.58 23.49 21.68
N VAL A 482 17.22 22.39 21.01
CA VAL A 482 15.87 22.15 20.51
C VAL A 482 14.88 21.90 21.65
N GLY A 483 15.31 21.26 22.73
CA GLY A 483 14.45 20.91 23.87
C GLY A 483 13.82 22.14 24.54
N PRO A 484 14.60 23.15 24.96
CA PRO A 484 14.08 24.38 25.53
C PRO A 484 13.11 25.14 24.61
N LYS A 485 13.36 25.14 23.29
CA LYS A 485 12.46 25.75 22.31
C LYS A 485 11.11 25.01 22.25
N LEU A 486 11.15 23.68 22.26
CA LEU A 486 9.94 22.85 22.29
C LEU A 486 9.16 23.07 23.58
N ALA A 487 9.82 23.04 24.74
CA ALA A 487 9.19 23.29 26.05
C ALA A 487 8.52 24.66 26.14
N SER A 488 9.09 25.69 25.51
CA SER A 488 8.51 27.03 25.46
C SER A 488 7.32 27.14 24.49
N GLY A 489 7.22 26.22 23.54
CA GLY A 489 6.17 26.18 22.51
C GLY A 489 4.86 25.50 22.95
N VAL A 490 4.78 24.92 24.16
CA VAL A 490 3.53 24.35 24.68
C VAL A 490 2.57 25.45 25.17
N PRO A 491 1.25 25.19 25.23
CA PRO A 491 0.28 26.16 25.75
C PRO A 491 0.68 26.68 27.13
N SER A 492 0.46 27.97 27.40
CA SER A 492 0.96 28.64 28.62
C SER A 492 0.53 27.98 29.93
N HIS A 493 -0.67 27.39 29.98
CA HIS A 493 -1.16 26.66 31.15
C HIS A 493 -0.54 25.26 31.34
N LEU A 494 0.22 24.77 30.37
CA LEU A 494 0.91 23.47 30.36
C LEU A 494 2.43 23.60 30.28
N GLN A 495 2.97 24.83 30.35
CA GLN A 495 4.41 25.08 30.34
C GLN A 495 5.06 24.57 31.63
N PRO A 496 6.30 24.05 31.55
CA PRO A 496 7.05 23.68 32.72
C PRO A 496 7.37 24.94 33.56
N ASP A 497 7.56 24.77 34.86
CA ASP A 497 7.88 25.88 35.76
C ASP A 497 9.33 26.35 35.57
N LEU A 498 10.23 25.43 35.19
CA LEU A 498 11.61 25.71 34.84
C LEU A 498 12.04 24.90 33.61
N VAL A 499 12.88 25.51 32.78
CA VAL A 499 13.54 24.87 31.64
C VAL A 499 15.04 25.04 31.81
N LEU A 500 15.76 23.93 31.90
CA LEU A 500 17.19 23.91 32.21
C LEU A 500 17.97 23.09 31.19
N LYS A 501 19.26 23.39 31.05
CA LYS A 501 20.18 22.60 30.23
C LYS A 501 21.02 21.67 31.10
N LEU A 502 21.22 20.44 30.64
CA LEU A 502 21.93 19.42 31.43
C LEU A 502 23.41 19.80 31.70
N ASP A 503 24.04 20.53 30.77
CA ASP A 503 25.43 20.98 30.80
C ASP A 503 25.64 22.38 31.39
N ASP A 504 24.58 23.12 31.71
CA ASP A 504 24.67 24.44 32.36
C ASP A 504 25.18 24.27 33.82
N PRO A 505 26.33 24.88 34.20
CA PRO A 505 26.87 24.82 35.55
C PRO A 505 25.89 25.28 36.64
N GLU A 506 24.95 26.16 36.31
CA GLU A 506 23.96 26.68 37.25
C GLU A 506 22.76 25.75 37.44
N THR A 507 22.58 24.72 36.60
CA THR A 507 21.40 23.84 36.63
C THR A 507 21.22 23.18 38.00
N ILE A 508 22.31 22.73 38.63
CA ILE A 508 22.24 22.08 39.94
C ILE A 508 21.72 23.07 41.00
N GLN A 509 22.23 24.31 40.99
CA GLN A 509 21.80 25.34 41.93
C GLN A 509 20.33 25.73 41.69
N LYS A 510 19.93 25.93 40.44
CA LYS A 510 18.54 26.26 40.08
C LYS A 510 17.55 25.18 40.51
N ILE A 511 17.90 23.89 40.36
CA ILE A 511 17.08 22.78 40.86
C ILE A 511 17.00 22.82 42.39
N SER A 512 18.13 23.02 43.07
CA SER A 512 18.17 23.13 44.53
C SER A 512 17.27 24.26 45.03
N ASP A 513 17.42 25.46 44.47
CA ASP A 513 16.63 26.64 44.86
C ASP A 513 15.14 26.43 44.61
N PHE A 514 14.78 25.80 43.49
CA PHE A 514 13.38 25.51 43.19
C PHE A 514 12.78 24.42 44.08
N THR A 515 13.60 23.49 44.58
CA THR A 515 13.14 22.37 45.43
C THR A 515 13.38 22.61 46.92
N ASP A 516 13.68 23.85 47.32
CA ASP A 516 13.99 24.21 48.70
C ASP A 516 15.15 23.40 49.30
N GLY A 517 16.09 22.96 48.45
CA GLY A 517 17.24 22.11 48.80
C GLY A 517 16.92 20.63 49.02
N ILE A 518 15.67 20.21 48.87
CA ILE A 518 15.21 18.83 49.14
C ILE A 518 15.53 17.89 47.97
N GLY A 519 15.41 18.39 46.74
CA GLY A 519 15.54 17.61 45.50
C GLY A 519 14.20 17.20 44.89
N LEU A 520 14.26 16.45 43.79
CA LEU A 520 13.08 16.05 43.01
C LEU A 520 12.38 14.84 43.62
N LYS A 521 11.05 14.86 43.69
CA LYS A 521 10.25 13.68 44.10
C LYS A 521 10.45 12.52 43.13
N ALA A 522 10.41 12.84 41.83
CA ALA A 522 10.61 11.86 40.78
C ALA A 522 11.27 12.46 39.54
N THR A 523 11.93 11.61 38.77
CA THR A 523 12.49 11.94 37.44
C THR A 523 11.97 10.97 36.40
N ILE A 524 11.47 11.49 35.28
CA ILE A 524 11.03 10.71 34.12
C ILE A 524 12.09 10.84 33.04
N VAL A 525 12.81 9.76 32.76
CA VAL A 525 13.93 9.75 31.81
C VAL A 525 13.42 9.32 30.44
N CYS A 526 13.31 10.28 29.52
CA CYS A 526 12.77 10.14 28.16
C CYS A 526 13.85 10.17 27.08
N THR A 527 15.12 9.91 27.43
CA THR A 527 16.28 9.93 26.54
C THR A 527 16.99 8.57 26.54
N SER A 528 17.70 8.27 25.45
CA SER A 528 18.63 7.14 25.33
C SER A 528 20.06 7.49 25.75
N ASP A 529 20.31 8.70 26.23
CA ASP A 529 21.62 9.10 26.74
C ASP A 529 22.00 8.31 28.01
N ASP A 530 23.11 7.58 27.94
CA ASP A 530 23.62 6.73 29.02
C ASP A 530 23.90 7.51 30.32
N ALA A 531 24.37 8.77 30.22
CA ALA A 531 24.77 9.57 31.37
C ALA A 531 23.60 10.26 32.06
N ALA A 532 22.49 10.48 31.32
CA ALA A 532 21.34 11.21 31.82
C ALA A 532 20.63 10.51 32.99
N SER A 533 20.67 9.16 33.03
CA SER A 533 19.98 8.38 34.07
C SER A 533 20.62 8.54 35.46
N ASP A 534 21.95 8.40 35.56
CA ASP A 534 22.65 8.62 36.83
C ASP A 534 22.58 10.09 37.25
N TRP A 535 22.77 11.00 36.28
CA TRP A 535 22.62 12.44 36.49
C TRP A 535 21.24 12.77 37.09
N ALA A 536 20.17 12.18 36.56
CA ALA A 536 18.81 12.37 37.06
C ALA A 536 18.63 11.75 38.46
N ALA A 537 19.18 10.56 38.70
CA ALA A 537 19.12 9.87 39.98
C ALA A 537 19.75 10.68 41.11
N GLN A 538 20.85 11.39 40.85
CA GLN A 538 21.54 12.23 41.85
C GLN A 538 20.70 13.44 42.28
N ARG A 539 19.76 13.89 41.44
CA ARG A 539 18.88 15.06 41.68
C ARG A 539 17.57 14.72 42.39
N LEU A 540 17.31 13.45 42.67
CA LEU A 540 16.16 13.03 43.47
C LEU A 540 16.31 13.46 44.93
N GLN A 541 15.23 13.53 45.69
CA GLN A 541 15.26 13.56 47.15
C GLN A 541 15.52 12.16 47.73
N PRO A 542 15.85 12.00 49.03
CA PRO A 542 15.84 10.68 49.66
C PRO A 542 14.51 9.95 49.43
N ARG A 543 14.57 8.68 49.03
CA ARG A 543 13.41 7.86 48.64
C ARG A 543 12.63 8.37 47.42
N GLY A 544 13.26 9.22 46.60
CA GLY A 544 12.73 9.63 45.30
C GLY A 544 12.72 8.50 44.28
N ILE A 545 11.99 8.69 43.18
CA ILE A 545 11.76 7.66 42.16
C ILE A 545 12.30 8.09 40.80
N LEU A 546 13.23 7.31 40.25
CA LEU A 546 13.60 7.39 38.84
C LEU A 546 12.72 6.44 38.03
N VAL A 547 12.04 6.97 37.02
CA VAL A 547 11.24 6.19 36.09
C VAL A 547 11.92 6.18 34.72
N ALA A 548 12.40 5.01 34.32
CA ALA A 548 13.06 4.80 33.04
C ALA A 548 12.03 4.52 31.94
N ALA A 549 11.96 5.42 30.96
CA ALA A 549 11.10 5.33 29.78
C ALA A 549 11.90 5.27 28.46
N GLY A 550 13.18 5.69 28.47
CA GLY A 550 14.10 5.56 27.35
C GLY A 550 14.90 4.25 27.36
N PHE A 551 15.48 3.90 26.20
CA PHE A 551 16.33 2.73 26.01
C PHE A 551 17.77 3.17 25.71
N PRO A 552 18.67 3.23 26.71
CA PRO A 552 20.08 3.55 26.49
C PRO A 552 20.84 2.39 25.85
N GLU A 553 21.78 2.72 24.95
CA GLU A 553 22.52 1.72 24.16
C GLU A 553 23.47 0.87 25.02
N HIS A 554 24.14 1.49 26.00
CA HIS A 554 25.13 0.80 26.86
C HIS A 554 24.56 0.40 28.22
N GLY A 555 23.23 0.43 28.36
CA GLY A 555 22.52 0.09 29.59
C GLY A 555 22.53 1.17 30.66
N LEU A 556 21.72 0.98 31.70
CA LEU A 556 21.59 1.91 32.82
C LEU A 556 22.75 1.76 33.81
N LYS A 557 23.40 2.88 34.14
CA LYS A 557 24.49 2.96 35.14
C LYS A 557 24.05 3.86 36.29
N PHE A 558 24.37 3.47 37.52
CA PHE A 558 24.03 4.22 38.73
C PHE A 558 25.20 4.22 39.72
N ASP A 559 25.42 5.34 40.40
CA ASP A 559 26.29 5.40 41.57
C ASP A 559 25.67 4.61 42.73
N PRO A 560 26.34 3.53 43.21
CA PRO A 560 25.82 2.71 44.29
C PRO A 560 25.66 3.48 45.62
N MET A 561 26.46 4.53 45.86
CA MET A 561 26.33 5.36 47.05
C MET A 561 25.03 6.15 47.02
N ASN A 562 24.70 6.72 45.87
CA ASN A 562 23.46 7.44 45.66
C ASN A 562 22.24 6.50 45.76
N LEU A 563 22.34 5.30 45.18
CA LEU A 563 21.25 4.32 45.20
C LEU A 563 20.95 3.80 46.61
N ILE A 564 21.99 3.40 47.35
CA ILE A 564 21.85 2.71 48.63
C ILE A 564 21.65 3.69 49.78
N LEU A 565 22.48 4.73 49.89
CA LEU A 565 22.47 5.62 51.06
C LEU A 565 21.26 6.55 51.11
N ARG A 566 20.58 6.76 49.97
CA ARG A 566 19.40 7.62 49.87
C ARG A 566 18.12 6.82 49.58
N GLU A 567 18.23 5.49 49.52
CA GLU A 567 17.10 4.57 49.31
C GLU A 567 16.23 4.95 48.10
N ILE A 568 16.83 5.40 46.98
CA ILE A 568 16.07 5.78 45.79
C ILE A 568 15.51 4.54 45.09
N PHE A 569 14.37 4.71 44.43
CA PHE A 569 13.74 3.64 43.65
C PHE A 569 13.99 3.85 42.16
N VAL A 570 14.37 2.78 41.46
CA VAL A 570 14.43 2.75 39.99
C VAL A 570 13.31 1.86 39.49
N LYS A 571 12.39 2.44 38.71
CA LYS A 571 11.25 1.72 38.11
C LYS A 571 11.38 1.72 36.59
N GLY A 572 11.40 0.52 36.00
CA GLY A 572 11.24 0.35 34.56
C GLY A 572 9.77 0.40 34.17
N THR A 573 9.47 0.97 33.00
CA THR A 573 8.10 1.04 32.48
C THR A 573 8.04 0.56 31.05
N VAL A 574 6.98 -0.17 30.71
CA VAL A 574 6.74 -0.65 29.35
C VAL A 574 5.27 -0.44 29.00
N HIS A 575 5.00 0.76 28.48
CA HIS A 575 3.68 1.15 28.00
C HIS A 575 2.53 1.01 29.05
N GLY A 576 1.38 1.64 28.80
CA GLY A 576 0.20 1.53 29.66
C GLY A 576 -0.79 0.46 29.21
N SER A 577 -1.71 0.11 30.11
CA SER A 577 -2.84 -0.78 29.80
C SER A 577 -3.83 -0.10 28.87
N MET A 578 -4.66 -0.88 28.16
CA MET A 578 -5.73 -0.31 27.31
C MET A 578 -6.73 0.56 28.09
N SER A 579 -6.93 0.30 29.40
CA SER A 579 -7.73 1.17 30.27
C SER A 579 -7.05 2.52 30.49
N GLU A 580 -5.75 2.52 30.81
CA GLU A 580 -4.97 3.77 30.98
C GLU A 580 -4.89 4.54 29.67
N THR A 581 -4.79 3.84 28.54
CA THR A 581 -4.82 4.43 27.20
C THR A 581 -6.09 5.25 26.96
N ARG A 582 -7.26 4.71 27.34
CA ARG A 582 -8.55 5.40 27.19
C ARG A 582 -8.65 6.61 28.13
N GLU A 583 -8.26 6.43 29.39
CA GLU A 583 -8.21 7.54 30.37
C GLU A 583 -7.30 8.67 29.88
N MET A 584 -6.14 8.32 29.34
CA MET A 584 -5.19 9.28 28.77
C MET A 584 -5.82 10.04 27.60
N MET A 585 -6.50 9.36 26.68
CA MET A 585 -7.17 10.03 25.54
C MET A 585 -8.24 11.03 26.00
N GLU A 586 -9.05 10.66 27.00
CA GLU A 586 -10.02 11.59 27.61
C GLU A 586 -9.32 12.80 28.25
N PHE A 587 -8.22 12.56 28.95
CA PHE A 587 -7.42 13.59 29.59
C PHE A 587 -6.78 14.55 28.56
N VAL A 588 -6.29 14.02 27.44
CA VAL A 588 -5.75 14.83 26.32
C VAL A 588 -6.79 15.80 25.80
N VAL A 589 -8.02 15.32 25.54
CA VAL A 589 -9.10 16.17 25.04
C VAL A 589 -9.46 17.23 26.07
N LYS A 590 -9.62 16.83 27.34
CA LYS A 590 -10.00 17.73 28.43
C LYS A 590 -9.02 18.89 28.63
N HIS A 591 -7.71 18.62 28.51
CA HIS A 591 -6.67 19.61 28.82
C HIS A 591 -6.03 20.25 27.58
N GLY A 592 -6.43 19.81 26.38
CA GLY A 592 -5.92 20.35 25.10
C GLY A 592 -4.46 19.99 24.84
N ILE A 593 -4.02 18.80 25.26
CA ILE A 593 -2.63 18.34 25.12
C ILE A 593 -2.34 18.03 23.65
N ARG A 594 -1.18 18.46 23.14
CA ARG A 594 -0.83 18.32 21.73
C ARG A 594 0.63 17.95 21.53
N SER A 595 0.89 17.21 20.46
CA SER A 595 2.25 16.92 20.00
C SER A 595 2.71 18.02 19.04
N HIS A 596 4.00 18.37 19.10
CA HIS A 596 4.63 19.17 18.05
C HIS A 596 4.97 18.24 16.88
N LEU A 597 4.51 18.54 15.67
CA LEU A 597 4.56 17.62 14.52
C LEU A 597 5.38 18.19 13.37
N THR A 598 6.09 17.31 12.68
CA THR A 598 6.54 17.53 11.30
C THR A 598 5.68 16.61 10.40
N LEU A 599 4.85 17.20 9.54
CA LEU A 599 3.99 16.43 8.63
C LEU A 599 4.72 16.16 7.32
N LEU A 600 4.64 14.93 6.83
CA LEU A 600 5.32 14.46 5.61
C LEU A 600 4.30 13.76 4.69
N THR A 601 4.47 13.87 3.38
CA THR A 601 3.83 12.92 2.44
C THR A 601 4.60 11.60 2.38
N MET A 602 4.02 10.59 1.71
CA MET A 602 4.73 9.32 1.50
C MET A 602 6.04 9.50 0.72
N GLU A 603 6.05 10.38 -0.28
CA GLU A 603 7.24 10.69 -1.07
C GLU A 603 8.31 11.43 -0.23
N GLU A 604 7.91 12.36 0.63
CA GLU A 604 8.82 13.08 1.51
C GLU A 604 9.42 12.19 2.62
N ALA A 605 8.79 11.04 2.88
CA ALA A 605 9.17 10.08 3.90
C ALA A 605 10.10 8.96 3.40
N GLU A 606 10.48 8.93 2.11
CA GLU A 606 11.38 7.88 1.57
C GLU A 606 12.72 7.79 2.32
N ASP A 607 13.25 8.93 2.78
CA ASP A 607 14.50 9.07 3.52
C ASP A 607 14.27 9.43 5.01
N ILE A 608 13.07 9.15 5.54
CA ILE A 608 12.66 9.52 6.91
C ILE A 608 13.61 8.98 7.99
N ALA A 609 14.17 7.78 7.79
CA ALA A 609 15.13 7.20 8.72
C ALA A 609 16.41 8.05 8.81
N ALA A 610 17.03 8.33 7.65
CA ALA A 610 18.25 9.13 7.58
C ALA A 610 18.04 10.57 8.10
N LYS A 611 16.90 11.19 7.77
CA LYS A 611 16.53 12.53 8.31
C LYS A 611 16.32 12.50 9.82
N SER A 612 15.75 11.41 10.36
CA SER A 612 15.54 11.26 11.80
C SER A 612 16.86 11.07 12.56
N GLU A 613 17.80 10.31 12.02
CA GLU A 613 19.16 10.16 12.58
C GLU A 613 19.94 11.47 12.55
N ALA A 614 19.78 12.26 11.48
CA ALA A 614 20.38 13.58 11.35
C ALA A 614 19.71 14.66 12.23
N HIS A 615 18.72 14.29 13.05
CA HIS A 615 17.92 15.20 13.87
C HIS A 615 17.30 16.35 13.06
N ALA A 616 16.93 16.09 11.80
CA ALA A 616 16.44 17.11 10.87
C ALA A 616 14.99 17.55 11.15
N PHE A 617 14.24 16.80 11.96
CA PHE A 617 12.85 17.07 12.29
C PHE A 617 12.69 17.78 13.62
N ILE A 618 11.73 18.71 13.68
CA ILE A 618 11.32 19.35 14.93
C ILE A 618 10.06 18.62 15.41
N GLY A 619 10.12 18.06 16.63
CA GLY A 619 9.02 17.30 17.21
C GLY A 619 8.88 15.89 16.62
N ARG A 620 7.64 15.48 16.34
CA ARG A 620 7.30 14.12 15.88
C ARG A 620 7.03 14.08 14.37
N PRO A 621 7.81 13.33 13.58
CA PRO A 621 7.48 13.11 12.17
C PRO A 621 6.24 12.22 12.03
N VAL A 622 5.28 12.67 11.22
CA VAL A 622 4.03 11.96 10.92
C VAL A 622 3.79 11.97 9.42
N VAL A 623 3.62 10.78 8.86
CA VAL A 623 3.40 10.58 7.42
C VAL A 623 1.90 10.53 7.14
N LYS A 624 1.45 11.32 6.16
CA LYS A 624 0.08 11.27 5.62
C LYS A 624 0.00 10.14 4.58
N ILE A 625 -0.85 9.16 4.85
CA ILE A 625 -1.00 7.96 4.02
C ILE A 625 -2.19 8.10 3.07
N GLY A 626 -3.36 8.42 3.62
CA GLY A 626 -4.58 8.58 2.82
C GLY A 626 -4.63 9.96 2.16
N MET A 627 -4.73 10.00 0.83
CA MET A 627 -5.18 11.20 0.12
C MET A 627 -6.63 11.48 0.52
N HIS A 628 -6.86 12.68 1.09
CA HIS A 628 -8.17 13.18 1.48
C HIS A 628 -9.11 13.31 0.28
#